data_AF-A0A3Q0FHL5-F1
#
_entry.id   AF-A0A3Q0FHL5-F1
#
_cell.length_a   1.000
_cell.length_b   1.000
_cell.length_c   1.000
_cell.angle_alpha   90.00
_cell.angle_beta   90.00
_cell.angle_gamma   90.00
#
_symmetry.space_group_name_H-M   'P 1'
#
loop_
_entity.id
_entity.type
_entity.pdbx_description
1 polymer ?
#
loop_
_entity_poly.entity_id
_entity_poly.type
_entity_poly.pdbx_seq_one_letter_code
_entity_poly.pdbx_strand_id
1 'polypeptide(L)'
;MPTRHRIRQAPVWGSPDFGVVGGEEKWFSDEKWMPPSGVQVGTVYGKLGDPTTPGWASSGGDCERLSKEEVKKRGEVPLIRSLPVSAVDGEKIMMSLGGPVAEDDWKRSKDAPDYKLGPGPGILNLSYMGQDVIATIQNVISAIEGA
;
A
#
# COMPACT_ATOMS: atom_id res chain seq x y z
N MET A 1 15.50 -7.50 -22.01
CA MET A 1 14.48 -6.55 -21.49
C MET A 1 13.55 -7.33 -20.59
N PRO A 2 13.28 -6.94 -19.33
CA PRO A 2 12.30 -7.64 -18.53
C PRO A 2 10.90 -7.32 -19.08
N THR A 3 10.19 -8.37 -19.49
CA THR A 3 8.79 -8.32 -19.93
C THR A 3 7.96 -7.79 -18.76
N ARG A 4 7.44 -6.57 -18.84
CA ARG A 4 6.51 -6.05 -17.82
C ARG A 4 5.22 -6.87 -17.90
N HIS A 5 4.90 -7.56 -16.82
CA HIS A 5 3.66 -8.32 -16.69
C HIS A 5 2.47 -7.35 -16.71
N ARG A 6 1.39 -7.71 -17.43
CA ARG A 6 0.24 -6.83 -17.67
C ARG A 6 -0.74 -6.89 -16.49
N ILE A 7 -0.40 -6.21 -15.40
CA ILE A 7 -1.27 -6.04 -14.22
C ILE A 7 -2.20 -4.85 -14.44
N ARG A 8 -3.49 -4.96 -14.03
CA ARG A 8 -4.47 -3.86 -14.14
C ARG A 8 -4.67 -3.10 -12.85
N GLN A 9 -4.63 -3.81 -11.72
CA GLN A 9 -4.72 -3.28 -10.37
C GLN A 9 -4.13 -4.31 -9.40
N ALA A 10 -3.57 -3.84 -8.29
CA ALA A 10 -2.92 -4.71 -7.30
C ALA A 10 -3.55 -4.49 -5.92
N PRO A 11 -4.22 -5.50 -5.34
CA PRO A 11 -4.53 -5.48 -3.92
C PRO A 11 -3.23 -5.65 -3.13
N VAL A 12 -3.12 -4.96 -1.99
CA VAL A 12 -1.96 -5.03 -1.09
C VAL A 12 -2.47 -5.25 0.32
N TRP A 13 -1.89 -6.18 1.07
CA TRP A 13 -2.24 -6.39 2.47
C TRP A 13 -1.01 -6.75 3.29
N GLY A 14 -1.05 -6.39 4.57
CA GLY A 14 -0.12 -6.90 5.56
C GLY A 14 -0.58 -8.28 6.01
N SER A 15 0.36 -9.19 6.28
CA SER A 15 0.01 -10.42 7.00
C SER A 15 -0.34 -10.05 8.45
N PRO A 16 -1.36 -10.66 9.06
CA PRO A 16 -1.73 -10.34 10.43
C PRO A 16 -0.61 -10.75 11.42
N ASP A 17 0.23 -11.71 11.03
CA ASP A 17 1.41 -12.14 11.80
C ASP A 17 2.63 -11.22 11.64
N PHE A 18 2.56 -10.15 10.84
CA PHE A 18 3.64 -9.18 10.74
C PHE A 18 3.75 -8.44 12.09
N GLY A 19 4.47 -9.05 13.02
CA GLY A 19 4.59 -8.64 14.42
C GLY A 19 4.13 -9.70 15.44
N VAL A 20 3.21 -10.60 15.11
CA VAL A 20 2.65 -11.58 16.09
C VAL A 20 3.57 -12.80 16.18
N VAL A 21 4.31 -12.90 17.28
CA VAL A 21 5.12 -14.07 17.63
C VAL A 21 4.41 -14.84 18.73
N GLY A 22 3.85 -16.01 18.38
CA GLY A 22 3.44 -17.07 19.31
C GLY A 22 2.58 -16.64 20.51
N GLY A 23 1.26 -16.68 20.38
CA GLY A 23 0.34 -16.49 21.50
C GLY A 23 -1.13 -16.65 21.07
N GLU A 24 -2.04 -16.78 22.04
CA GLU A 24 -3.49 -16.71 21.78
C GLU A 24 -3.78 -15.44 20.98
N GLU A 25 -4.44 -15.56 19.82
CA GLU A 25 -4.71 -14.45 18.90
C GLU A 25 -5.70 -13.44 19.49
N LYS A 26 -5.21 -12.61 20.41
CA LYS A 26 -5.90 -11.42 20.89
C LYS A 26 -5.44 -10.25 20.05
N TRP A 27 -6.41 -9.47 19.60
CA TRP A 27 -6.22 -8.33 18.73
C TRP A 27 -6.64 -7.07 19.46
N PHE A 28 -6.39 -5.90 18.87
CA PHE A 28 -7.00 -4.68 19.37
C PHE A 28 -8.53 -4.83 19.46
N SER A 29 -9.19 -4.48 20.56
CA SER A 29 -8.70 -3.69 21.70
C SER A 29 -8.03 -4.45 22.85
N ASP A 30 -8.09 -5.78 22.86
CA ASP A 30 -7.60 -6.58 23.99
C ASP A 30 -6.07 -6.62 24.06
N GLU A 31 -5.40 -6.57 22.90
CA GLU A 31 -3.95 -6.49 22.78
C GLU A 31 -3.51 -5.47 21.71
N LYS A 32 -2.19 -5.24 21.61
CA LYS A 32 -1.59 -4.25 20.69
C LYS A 32 -1.60 -4.67 19.21
N TRP A 33 -2.00 -5.90 18.89
CA TRP A 33 -1.87 -6.47 17.54
C TRP A 33 -2.98 -5.98 16.61
N MET A 34 -2.63 -5.79 15.34
CA MET A 34 -3.57 -5.33 14.32
C MET A 34 -4.63 -6.40 14.08
N PRO A 35 -5.94 -6.10 14.21
CA PRO A 35 -6.98 -7.10 13.98
C PRO A 35 -6.98 -7.58 12.54
N PRO A 36 -7.50 -8.80 12.24
CA PRO A 36 -7.52 -9.34 10.87
C PRO A 36 -8.29 -8.48 9.87
N SER A 37 -9.24 -7.66 10.35
CA SER A 37 -9.99 -6.67 9.58
C SER A 37 -9.26 -5.33 9.40
N GLY A 38 -8.13 -5.12 10.08
CA GLY A 38 -7.30 -3.93 9.96
C GLY A 38 -6.69 -3.80 8.57
N VAL A 39 -6.61 -2.56 8.08
CA VAL A 39 -6.06 -2.23 6.76
C VAL A 39 -4.92 -1.24 6.96
N GLN A 40 -3.72 -1.61 6.54
CA GLN A 40 -2.57 -0.70 6.53
C GLN A 40 -2.72 0.30 5.38
N VAL A 41 -2.87 1.58 5.73
CA VAL A 41 -2.88 2.68 4.77
C VAL A 41 -1.48 3.28 4.63
N GLY A 42 -1.19 3.88 3.48
CA GLY A 42 0.09 4.52 3.24
C GLY A 42 0.20 5.07 1.83
N THR A 43 1.18 5.93 1.61
CA THR A 43 1.51 6.41 0.28
C THR A 43 2.34 5.37 -0.47
N VAL A 44 2.02 5.19 -1.75
CA VAL A 44 2.84 4.43 -2.70
C VAL A 44 3.69 5.36 -3.58
N TYR A 45 3.75 6.65 -3.24
CA TYR A 45 4.64 7.61 -3.86
C TYR A 45 6.11 7.27 -3.55
N GLY A 46 6.93 7.13 -4.58
CA GLY A 46 8.31 6.64 -4.44
C GLY A 46 9.34 7.68 -3.98
N LYS A 47 8.93 8.89 -3.61
CA LYS A 47 9.83 9.99 -3.19
C LYS A 47 9.27 10.74 -1.98
N LEU A 48 10.01 11.75 -1.54
CA LEU A 48 9.66 12.65 -0.45
C LEU A 48 9.22 14.01 -0.99
N GLY A 49 8.38 14.71 -0.21
CA GLY A 49 7.90 16.05 -0.55
C GLY A 49 6.66 16.05 -1.45
N ASP A 50 6.26 17.25 -1.88
CA ASP A 50 5.14 17.46 -2.79
C ASP A 50 5.53 16.98 -4.21
N PRO A 51 4.80 16.02 -4.80
CA PRO A 51 5.09 15.50 -6.14
C PRO A 51 5.13 16.56 -7.25
N THR A 52 4.43 17.68 -7.04
CA THR A 52 4.31 18.77 -8.01
C THR A 52 5.39 19.85 -7.85
N THR A 53 6.16 19.85 -6.76
CA THR A 53 7.26 20.83 -6.54
C THR A 53 8.58 20.11 -6.18
N PRO A 54 9.13 19.29 -7.07
CA PRO A 54 10.30 18.48 -6.74
C PRO A 54 11.57 19.31 -6.56
N GLY A 55 12.01 19.44 -5.32
CA GLY A 55 13.27 20.12 -4.98
C GLY A 55 13.12 21.61 -4.66
N TRP A 56 11.90 22.15 -4.68
CA TRP A 56 11.62 23.50 -4.20
C TRP A 56 10.40 23.53 -3.27
N ALA A 57 10.23 24.64 -2.56
CA ALA A 57 9.17 24.79 -1.58
C ALA A 57 7.79 24.89 -2.26
N SER A 58 6.84 24.11 -1.74
CA SER A 58 5.41 24.22 -2.07
C SER A 58 4.81 25.42 -1.33
N SER A 59 5.19 26.64 -1.73
CA SER A 59 4.70 27.88 -1.10
C SER A 59 3.25 28.18 -1.51
N GLY A 60 2.50 28.88 -0.66
CA GLY A 60 1.18 29.40 -1.03
C GLY A 60 1.25 30.41 -2.20
N GLY A 61 0.14 30.57 -2.92
CA GLY A 61 0.05 31.47 -4.09
C GLY A 61 0.44 30.80 -5.42
N ASP A 62 0.99 31.59 -6.34
CA ASP A 62 1.43 31.16 -7.69
C ASP A 62 2.82 30.50 -7.65
N CYS A 63 3.00 29.45 -6.85
CA CYS A 63 4.23 28.65 -6.91
C CYS A 63 4.28 27.84 -8.21
N GLU A 64 5.47 27.71 -8.78
CA GLU A 64 5.70 26.83 -9.92
C GLU A 64 5.36 25.39 -9.53
N ARG A 65 4.52 24.74 -10.33
CA ARG A 65 4.09 23.36 -10.13
C ARG A 65 4.13 22.60 -11.44
N LEU A 66 4.59 21.35 -11.37
CA LEU A 66 4.43 20.40 -12.44
C LEU A 66 2.95 20.07 -12.65
N SER A 67 2.56 19.91 -13.91
CA SER A 67 1.26 19.35 -14.30
C SER A 67 1.13 17.89 -13.86
N LYS A 68 -0.10 17.37 -13.81
CA LYS A 68 -0.37 15.96 -13.48
C LYS A 68 0.32 15.02 -14.47
N GLU A 69 0.40 15.40 -15.73
CA GLU A 69 1.04 14.66 -16.82
C GLU A 69 2.55 14.59 -16.62
N GLU A 70 3.19 15.69 -16.22
CA GLU A 70 4.62 15.73 -15.91
C GLU A 70 4.96 14.88 -14.70
N VAL A 71 4.16 14.96 -13.63
CA VAL A 71 4.32 14.08 -12.45
C VAL A 71 4.24 12.60 -12.84
N LYS A 72 3.27 12.22 -13.69
CA LYS A 72 3.16 10.84 -14.18
C LYS A 72 4.36 10.41 -15.02
N LYS A 73 4.87 11.29 -15.90
CA LYS A 73 6.05 11.00 -16.74
C LYS A 73 7.32 10.77 -15.92
N ARG A 74 7.43 11.40 -14.75
CA ARG A 74 8.55 11.16 -13.82
C ARG A 74 8.56 9.75 -13.24
N GLY A 75 7.44 9.02 -13.31
CA GLY A 75 7.36 7.61 -12.91
C GLY A 75 7.44 7.37 -11.40
N GLU A 76 7.30 8.42 -10.59
CA GLU A 76 7.38 8.36 -9.13
C GLU A 76 6.03 8.04 -8.48
N VAL A 77 4.94 8.37 -9.16
CA VAL A 77 3.58 7.97 -8.80
C VAL A 77 3.22 6.71 -9.60
N PRO A 78 2.74 5.63 -8.95
CA PRO A 78 2.36 4.41 -9.64
C PRO A 78 1.28 4.65 -10.70
N LEU A 79 1.50 4.08 -11.90
CA LEU A 79 0.53 4.13 -13.00
C LEU A 79 -0.69 3.25 -12.72
N ILE A 80 -0.50 2.19 -11.93
CA ILE A 80 -1.55 1.27 -11.48
C ILE A 80 -1.83 1.63 -10.02
N ARG A 81 -3.10 1.93 -9.72
CA ARG A 81 -3.52 2.21 -8.33
C ARG A 81 -3.41 0.92 -7.51
N SER A 82 -2.83 1.03 -6.32
CA SER A 82 -2.87 -0.01 -5.29
C SER A 82 -4.14 0.16 -4.45
N LEU A 83 -4.81 -0.93 -4.11
CA LEU A 83 -5.92 -0.91 -3.15
C LEU A 83 -5.49 -1.69 -1.90
N PRO A 84 -5.28 -1.04 -0.74
CA PRO A 84 -4.99 -1.77 0.48
C PRO A 84 -6.24 -2.54 0.92
N VAL A 85 -6.07 -3.81 1.30
CA VAL A 85 -7.13 -4.68 1.80
C VAL A 85 -6.72 -5.30 3.14
N SER A 86 -7.70 -5.82 3.86
CA SER A 86 -7.49 -6.45 5.17
C SER A 86 -6.79 -7.81 5.02
N ALA A 87 -6.19 -8.31 6.10
CA ALA A 87 -5.61 -9.65 6.11
C ALA A 87 -6.67 -10.73 5.81
N VAL A 88 -7.85 -10.62 6.41
CA VAL A 88 -8.95 -11.58 6.21
C VAL A 88 -9.47 -11.58 4.77
N ASP A 89 -9.49 -10.44 4.09
CA ASP A 89 -9.88 -10.39 2.68
C ASP A 89 -8.74 -10.84 1.75
N GLY A 90 -7.49 -10.51 2.10
CA GLY A 90 -6.30 -11.03 1.44
C GLY A 90 -6.26 -12.57 1.45
N GLU A 91 -6.57 -13.21 2.58
CA GLU A 91 -6.65 -14.66 2.68
C GLU A 91 -7.74 -15.24 1.77
N LYS A 92 -8.95 -14.67 1.75
CA LYS A 92 -10.03 -15.09 0.83
C LYS A 92 -9.60 -14.98 -0.63
N ILE A 93 -8.89 -13.89 -0.98
CA ILE A 93 -8.34 -13.70 -2.32
C ILE A 93 -7.35 -14.83 -2.65
N MET A 94 -6.38 -15.10 -1.76
CA MET A 94 -5.38 -16.15 -1.97
C MET A 94 -6.01 -17.54 -2.07
N MET A 95 -7.04 -17.85 -1.29
CA MET A 95 -7.78 -19.12 -1.35
C MET A 95 -8.61 -19.29 -2.63
N SER A 96 -8.99 -18.18 -3.26
CA SER A 96 -9.71 -18.22 -4.55
C SER A 96 -8.80 -18.53 -5.74
N LEU A 97 -7.49 -18.52 -5.53
CA LEU A 97 -6.51 -18.87 -6.56
C LEU A 97 -6.38 -20.39 -6.71
N GLY A 98 -6.07 -20.78 -7.93
CA GLY A 98 -5.87 -22.13 -8.44
C GLY A 98 -4.46 -22.23 -9.04
N GLY A 99 -4.23 -23.21 -9.90
CA GLY A 99 -2.89 -23.41 -10.46
C GLY A 99 -1.92 -24.09 -9.47
N PRO A 100 -0.60 -23.99 -9.71
CA PRO A 100 0.41 -24.68 -8.91
C PRO A 100 0.48 -24.10 -7.49
N VAL A 101 0.83 -24.96 -6.54
CA VAL A 101 1.10 -24.57 -5.15
C VAL A 101 2.36 -23.69 -5.12
N ALA A 102 2.32 -22.63 -4.32
CA ALA A 102 3.45 -21.74 -4.12
C ALA A 102 4.62 -22.47 -3.42
N GLU A 103 5.84 -21.98 -3.59
CA GLU A 103 7.01 -22.50 -2.88
C GLU A 103 6.84 -22.32 -1.36
N ASP A 104 7.42 -23.21 -0.57
CA ASP A 104 7.23 -23.25 0.89
C ASP A 104 7.67 -21.96 1.59
N ASP A 105 8.67 -21.25 1.06
CA ASP A 105 9.16 -19.97 1.59
C ASP A 105 8.23 -18.78 1.27
N TRP A 106 7.22 -18.97 0.41
CA TRP A 106 6.18 -17.98 0.11
C TRP A 106 4.95 -18.14 1.02
N LYS A 107 4.92 -19.18 1.85
CA LYS A 107 3.87 -19.36 2.85
C LYS A 107 3.98 -18.29 3.92
N ARG A 108 2.82 -17.88 4.43
CA ARG A 108 2.72 -16.90 5.53
C ARG A 108 3.42 -17.41 6.80
N SER A 109 3.25 -18.69 7.11
CA SER A 109 3.83 -19.38 8.25
C SER A 109 3.91 -20.88 7.96
N LYS A 110 4.60 -21.65 8.82
CA LYS A 110 4.71 -23.12 8.65
C LYS A 110 3.37 -23.83 8.71
N ASP A 111 2.45 -23.31 9.50
CA ASP A 111 1.09 -23.85 9.68
C ASP A 111 0.06 -23.20 8.74
N ALA A 112 0.52 -22.29 7.86
CA ALA A 112 -0.36 -21.66 6.90
C ALA A 112 -0.80 -22.67 5.82
N PRO A 113 -2.06 -22.55 5.33
CA PRO A 113 -2.54 -23.34 4.22
C PRO A 113 -1.70 -23.12 2.95
N ASP A 114 -1.66 -24.15 2.09
CA ASP A 114 -0.99 -24.09 0.79
C ASP A 114 -1.68 -23.07 -0.12
N TYR A 115 -0.99 -21.96 -0.40
CA TYR A 115 -1.44 -20.98 -1.38
C TYR A 115 -1.12 -21.44 -2.80
N LYS A 116 -1.92 -20.98 -3.77
CA LYS A 116 -1.69 -21.27 -5.18
C LYS A 116 -1.35 -20.01 -5.96
N LEU A 117 -0.56 -20.14 -7.01
CA LEU A 117 0.00 -19.01 -7.77
C LEU A 117 -0.98 -18.42 -8.82
N GLY A 118 -2.13 -19.05 -9.02
CA GLY A 118 -3.07 -18.71 -10.07
C GLY A 118 -2.65 -19.23 -11.45
N PRO A 119 -3.32 -18.77 -12.53
CA PRO A 119 -4.47 -17.86 -12.51
C PRO A 119 -5.80 -18.57 -12.19
N GLY A 120 -6.79 -17.80 -11.69
CA GLY A 120 -8.19 -18.24 -11.49
C GLY A 120 -8.37 -19.35 -10.45
N PRO A 121 -9.59 -19.84 -10.15
CA PRO A 121 -10.87 -19.41 -10.72
C PRO A 121 -11.38 -18.08 -10.15
N GLY A 122 -10.82 -17.58 -9.05
CA GLY A 122 -11.20 -16.31 -8.45
C GLY A 122 -11.12 -15.14 -9.44
N ILE A 123 -12.21 -14.38 -9.54
CA ILE A 123 -12.27 -13.13 -10.32
C ILE A 123 -12.45 -11.99 -9.32
N LEU A 124 -11.52 -11.04 -9.36
CA LEU A 124 -11.54 -9.85 -8.51
C LEU A 124 -12.01 -8.65 -9.30
N ASN A 125 -13.07 -8.00 -8.81
CA ASN A 125 -13.46 -6.68 -9.29
C ASN A 125 -13.01 -5.64 -8.26
N LEU A 126 -11.95 -4.91 -8.60
CA LEU A 126 -11.39 -3.86 -7.76
C LEU A 126 -11.91 -2.51 -8.26
N SER A 127 -12.60 -1.78 -7.39
CA SER A 127 -13.06 -0.42 -7.66
C SER A 127 -12.35 0.54 -6.73
N TYR A 128 -11.64 1.52 -7.30
CA TYR A 128 -10.92 2.54 -6.55
C TYR A 128 -11.48 3.93 -6.90
N MET A 129 -11.99 4.63 -5.90
CA MET A 129 -12.53 5.98 -6.02
C MET A 129 -11.66 6.96 -5.22
N GLY A 130 -10.50 7.32 -5.76
CA GLY A 130 -9.60 8.31 -5.16
C GLY A 130 -9.38 9.52 -6.07
N GLN A 131 -9.07 10.66 -5.46
CA GLN A 131 -8.80 11.91 -6.15
C GLN A 131 -7.43 12.46 -5.78
N ASP A 132 -6.71 12.99 -6.76
CA ASP A 132 -5.45 13.70 -6.55
C ASP A 132 -5.76 15.20 -6.42
N VAL A 133 -5.63 15.74 -5.19
CA VAL A 133 -5.96 17.12 -4.82
C VAL A 133 -4.71 17.85 -4.28
N ILE A 134 -4.61 19.15 -4.57
CA ILE A 134 -3.65 20.04 -3.91
C ILE A 134 -4.34 20.53 -2.63
N ALA A 135 -3.80 20.17 -1.47
CA ALA A 135 -4.34 20.53 -0.17
C ALA A 135 -3.34 21.37 0.62
N THR A 136 -3.84 22.31 1.42
CA THR A 136 -3.01 23.10 2.34
C THR A 136 -2.55 22.23 3.51
N ILE A 137 -1.24 22.20 3.75
CA ILE A 137 -0.62 21.55 4.93
C ILE A 137 -0.04 22.66 5.82
N GLN A 138 -0.18 22.52 7.14
CA GLN A 138 0.30 23.49 8.12
C GLN A 138 1.33 22.85 9.05
N ASN A 139 2.54 23.41 9.07
CA ASN A 139 3.57 23.05 10.05
C ASN A 139 3.55 24.05 11.21
N VAL A 140 3.80 23.57 12.43
CA VAL A 140 4.01 24.42 13.61
C VAL A 140 5.50 24.47 13.91
N ILE A 141 6.08 25.65 13.93
CA ILE A 141 7.52 25.88 14.16
C ILE A 141 7.68 26.83 15.35
N SER A 142 8.51 26.47 16.31
CA SER A 142 8.87 27.29 17.46
C SER A 142 10.38 27.21 17.71
N ALA A 143 10.97 28.28 18.23
CA ALA A 143 12.39 28.37 18.53
C ALA A 143 12.62 29.00 19.92
N ILE A 144 13.65 28.52 20.62
CA ILE A 144 14.18 29.13 21.85
C ILE A 144 15.57 29.65 21.50
N GLU A 145 15.81 30.95 21.70
CA GLU A 145 17.11 31.56 21.41
C GLU A 145 18.15 31.13 22.45
N GLY A 146 19.36 30.81 21.99
CA GLY A 146 20.51 30.50 22.85
C GLY A 146 21.02 31.75 23.57
N ALA A 147 21.67 31.54 24.73
CA ALA A 147 22.26 32.60 25.55
C ALA A 147 23.58 33.16 24.98
#